data_AF-A0A731UUF8-F1
#
_entry.id   AF-A0A731UUF8-F1
#
_cell.length_a   1.000
_cell.length_b   1.000
_cell.length_c   1.000
_cell.angle_alpha   90.00
_cell.angle_beta   90.00
_cell.angle_gamma   90.00
#
_symmetry.space_group_name_H-M   'P 1'
#
loop_
_entity.id
_entity.type
_entity.pdbx_description
1 polymer ?
#
loop_
_entity_poly.entity_id
_entity_poly.type
_entity_poly.pdbx_seq_one_letter_code
_entity_poly.pdbx_strand_id
1 'polypeptide(L)'
;MAKTLLNLSQAAQAAGITRRTLYNHVKQGKVTVSRDGKNNPVVDVSELIRVYGNVNIPEKQIPGISHRENTQKNFPQEQLLAMQKELADLRQAVTLMLEDKTSREEERRQHDDERRKLQAEVDRLTTELTQKKKRFWSGWFS
;
A
#
# COMPACT_ATOMS: atom_id res chain seq x y z
N MET A 1 13.50 -17.27 19.02
CA MET A 1 13.24 -18.59 18.39
C MET A 1 12.37 -19.39 19.35
N ALA A 2 11.25 -19.94 18.88
CA ALA A 2 10.39 -20.80 19.69
C ALA A 2 11.12 -22.12 19.99
N LYS A 3 11.07 -22.59 21.24
CA LYS A 3 11.70 -23.86 21.64
C LYS A 3 10.78 -25.02 21.23
N THR A 4 11.13 -25.74 20.18
CA THR A 4 10.36 -26.89 19.67
C THR A 4 10.68 -28.21 20.37
N LEU A 5 11.78 -28.26 21.13
CA LEU A 5 12.23 -29.44 21.88
C LEU A 5 11.97 -29.28 23.38
N LEU A 6 11.14 -30.15 23.95
CA LEU A 6 10.78 -30.15 25.36
C LEU A 6 11.48 -31.27 26.11
N ASN A 7 11.93 -31.02 27.34
CA ASN A 7 12.37 -32.13 28.20
C ASN A 7 11.14 -32.97 28.61
N LEU A 8 11.37 -34.18 29.14
CA LEU A 8 10.25 -35.09 29.47
C LEU A 8 9.26 -34.52 30.51
N SER A 9 9.70 -33.67 31.43
CA SER A 9 8.78 -33.00 32.37
C SER A 9 7.85 -32.06 31.62
N GLN A 10 8.43 -31.20 30.79
CA GLN A 10 7.73 -30.19 30.00
C GLN A 10 6.79 -30.84 28.98
N ALA A 11 7.24 -31.93 28.36
CA ALA A 11 6.44 -32.71 27.41
C ALA A 11 5.21 -33.36 28.09
N ALA A 12 5.38 -33.93 29.29
CA ALA A 12 4.27 -34.52 30.03
C ALA A 12 3.25 -33.46 30.45
N GLN A 13 3.73 -32.31 30.93
CA GLN A 13 2.89 -31.17 31.28
C GLN A 13 2.15 -30.62 30.05
N ALA A 14 2.84 -30.45 28.92
CA ALA A 14 2.25 -29.94 27.70
C ALA A 14 1.18 -30.89 27.13
N ALA A 15 1.39 -32.20 27.23
CA ALA A 15 0.40 -33.19 26.80
C ALA A 15 -0.72 -33.45 27.83
N GLY A 16 -0.70 -32.80 29.01
CA GLY A 16 -1.73 -32.99 30.04
C GLY A 16 -1.72 -34.38 30.69
N ILE A 17 -0.58 -35.09 30.68
CA ILE A 17 -0.46 -36.46 31.21
C ILE A 17 0.60 -36.55 32.32
N THR A 18 0.54 -37.63 33.10
CA THR A 18 1.59 -37.89 34.09
C THR A 18 2.91 -38.25 33.42
N ARG A 19 4.02 -37.91 34.08
CA ARG A 19 5.37 -38.26 33.61
C ARG A 19 5.54 -39.78 33.44
N ARG A 20 4.94 -40.58 34.33
CA ARG A 20 4.92 -42.05 34.26
C ARG A 20 4.25 -42.54 32.99
N THR A 21 3.09 -41.96 32.65
CA THR A 21 2.37 -42.27 31.41
C THR A 21 3.22 -41.94 30.18
N LEU A 22 3.88 -40.77 30.17
CA LEU A 22 4.77 -40.40 29.07
C LEU A 22 5.94 -41.39 28.94
N TYR A 23 6.59 -41.79 30.04
CA TYR A 23 7.65 -42.80 30.01
C TYR A 23 7.17 -44.16 29.47
N ASN A 24 5.96 -44.58 29.82
CA ASN A 24 5.39 -45.81 29.28
C ASN A 24 5.15 -45.69 27.77
N HIS A 25 4.62 -44.57 27.30
CA HIS A 25 4.42 -44.33 25.87
C HIS A 25 5.74 -44.28 25.10
N VAL A 26 6.82 -43.75 25.70
CA VAL A 26 8.17 -43.81 25.12
C VAL A 26 8.67 -45.26 25.04
N LYS A 27 8.55 -46.03 26.13
CA LYS A 27 8.95 -47.45 26.15
C LYS A 27 8.18 -48.30 25.15
N GLN A 28 6.92 -47.95 24.89
CA GLN A 28 6.05 -48.60 23.92
C GLN A 28 6.30 -48.14 22.47
N GLY A 29 7.20 -47.16 22.25
CA GLY A 29 7.47 -46.60 20.91
C GLY A 29 6.38 -45.69 20.38
N LYS A 30 5.40 -45.30 21.20
CA LYS A 30 4.30 -44.40 20.81
C LYS A 30 4.80 -42.97 20.59
N VAL A 31 5.75 -42.53 21.41
CA VAL A 31 6.38 -41.19 21.36
C VAL A 31 7.87 -41.35 21.08
N THR A 32 8.38 -40.67 20.07
CA THR A 32 9.81 -40.64 19.76
C THR A 32 10.55 -39.65 20.64
N VAL A 33 11.74 -40.03 21.12
CA VAL A 33 12.62 -39.19 21.95
C VAL A 33 13.96 -39.01 21.24
N SER A 34 14.39 -37.77 21.12
CA SER A 34 15.72 -37.38 20.62
C SER A 34 16.63 -36.96 21.76
N ARG A 35 17.91 -36.73 21.47
CA ARG A 35 18.87 -36.20 22.45
C ARG A 35 19.28 -34.79 22.08
N ASP A 36 19.36 -33.90 23.07
CA ASP A 36 19.87 -32.55 22.87
C ASP A 36 21.41 -32.52 22.80
N GLY A 37 22.00 -31.34 22.56
CA GLY A 37 23.46 -31.15 22.54
C GLY A 37 24.18 -31.42 23.87
N LYS A 38 23.42 -31.68 24.95
CA LYS A 38 23.91 -32.08 26.27
C LYS A 38 23.56 -33.53 26.60
N ASN A 39 23.16 -34.33 25.60
CA ASN A 39 22.79 -35.74 25.68
C ASN A 39 21.52 -36.04 26.54
N ASN A 40 20.70 -35.03 26.84
CA ASN A 40 19.46 -35.19 27.59
C ASN A 40 18.30 -35.60 26.67
N PRO A 41 17.37 -36.46 27.16
CA PRO A 41 16.21 -36.87 26.38
C PRO A 41 15.23 -35.70 26.21
N VAL A 42 14.89 -35.42 24.96
CA VAL A 42 13.96 -34.35 24.55
C VAL A 42 12.94 -34.90 23.56
N VAL A 43 11.74 -34.31 23.58
CA VAL A 43 10.61 -34.66 22.72
C VAL A 43 10.25 -33.44 21.90
N ASP A 44 10.06 -33.61 20.59
CA ASP A 44 9.57 -32.54 19.73
C ASP A 44 8.08 -32.27 20.01
N VAL A 45 7.69 -31.00 19.99
CA VAL A 45 6.28 -30.59 20.08
C VAL A 45 5.42 -31.27 19.01
N SER A 46 5.94 -31.47 17.80
CA SER A 46 5.25 -32.13 16.69
C SER A 46 4.91 -33.58 17.02
N GLU A 47 5.80 -34.29 17.74
CA GLU A 47 5.55 -35.65 18.22
C GLU A 47 4.45 -35.69 19.29
N LEU A 48 4.39 -34.68 20.16
CA LEU A 48 3.32 -34.58 21.15
C LEU A 48 1.97 -34.27 20.49
N ILE A 49 1.94 -33.39 19.49
CA ILE A 49 0.73 -33.10 18.72
C ILE A 49 0.24 -34.35 17.97
N ARG A 50 1.15 -35.10 17.34
CA ARG A 50 0.81 -36.35 16.64
C ARG A 50 0.15 -37.38 17.56
N VAL A 51 0.60 -37.48 18.81
CA VAL A 51 0.19 -38.54 19.73
C VAL A 51 -0.98 -38.16 20.63
N TYR A 52 -1.06 -36.89 21.04
CA TYR A 52 -2.05 -36.41 22.02
C TYR A 52 -2.98 -35.31 21.47
N GLY A 53 -2.73 -34.81 20.26
CA GLY A 53 -3.52 -33.74 19.66
C GLY A 53 -3.18 -32.38 20.27
N ASN A 54 -4.10 -31.83 21.07
CA ASN A 54 -3.92 -30.52 21.68
C ASN A 54 -2.84 -30.57 22.77
N VAL A 55 -1.79 -29.75 22.62
CA VAL A 55 -0.72 -29.61 23.60
C VAL A 55 -0.68 -28.19 24.14
N ASN A 56 -0.60 -28.04 25.46
CA ASN A 56 -0.47 -26.76 26.14
C ASN A 56 1.00 -26.45 26.38
N ILE A 57 1.65 -25.85 25.38
CA ILE A 57 3.05 -25.45 25.51
C ILE A 57 3.07 -24.20 26.38
N PRO A 58 3.86 -24.16 27.46
CA PRO A 58 4.06 -22.92 28.20
C PRO A 58 4.68 -21.92 27.24
N GLU A 59 3.87 -21.00 26.72
CA GLU A 59 4.37 -19.78 26.12
C GLU A 59 5.30 -19.17 27.16
N LYS A 60 6.54 -18.88 26.75
CA LYS A 60 7.38 -18.00 27.55
C LYS A 60 6.51 -16.77 27.76
N GLN A 61 6.10 -16.50 29.00
CA GLN A 61 5.43 -15.26 29.35
C GLN A 61 6.37 -14.16 28.87
N ILE A 62 6.08 -13.63 27.68
CA ILE A 62 6.55 -12.33 27.28
C ILE A 62 5.89 -11.46 28.34
N PRO A 63 6.65 -10.79 29.23
CA PRO A 63 6.07 -9.98 30.29
C PRO A 63 5.02 -9.10 29.63
N GLY A 64 3.76 -9.34 30.00
CA GLY A 64 2.56 -8.82 29.34
C GLY A 64 2.77 -8.41 27.89
N ILE A 65 2.32 -9.24 26.95
CA ILE A 65 1.45 -8.65 25.94
C ILE A 65 0.22 -8.21 26.74
N SER A 66 0.33 -7.09 27.48
CA SER A 66 -0.75 -6.13 27.51
C SER A 66 -1.20 -6.08 26.06
N HIS A 67 -2.51 -6.12 25.83
CA HIS A 67 -3.08 -5.63 24.60
C HIS A 67 -2.10 -4.64 24.00
N ARG A 68 -1.68 -4.85 22.75
CA ARG A 68 -1.18 -3.73 21.98
C ARG A 68 -2.30 -2.69 22.05
N GLU A 69 -2.28 -1.87 23.10
CA GLU A 69 -2.76 -0.53 23.06
C GLU A 69 -1.98 -0.01 21.89
N ASN A 70 -2.71 0.00 20.79
CA ASN A 70 -2.35 0.62 19.56
C ASN A 70 -1.59 1.89 19.96
N THR A 71 -0.27 1.92 19.73
CA THR A 71 0.57 3.09 19.99
C THR A 71 0.22 4.26 19.07
N GLN A 72 -0.95 4.21 18.42
CA GLN A 72 -1.73 5.35 17.93
C GLN A 72 -2.02 6.43 19.00
N LYS A 73 -1.69 6.25 20.28
CA LYS A 73 -1.78 7.34 21.28
C LYS A 73 -0.63 8.37 21.23
N ASN A 74 0.41 8.17 20.41
CA ASN A 74 1.49 9.15 20.24
C ASN A 74 1.67 9.61 18.79
N PHE A 75 0.59 9.75 18.01
CA PHE A 75 0.62 10.76 16.96
C PHE A 75 0.21 12.07 17.61
N PRO A 76 1.08 13.09 17.69
CA PRO A 76 0.70 14.36 18.25
C PRO A 76 -0.51 14.86 17.45
N GLN A 77 -1.66 15.01 18.10
CA GLN A 77 -2.90 15.36 17.43
C GLN A 77 -2.77 16.68 16.65
N GLU A 78 -1.86 17.55 17.11
CA GLU A 78 -1.38 18.75 16.42
C GLU A 78 -0.73 18.47 15.06
N GLN A 79 0.10 17.43 14.93
CA GLN A 79 0.71 17.05 13.64
C GLN A 79 -0.36 16.55 12.67
N LEU A 80 -1.35 15.79 13.14
CA LEU A 80 -2.44 15.33 12.30
C LEU A 80 -3.30 16.50 11.81
N LEU A 81 -3.61 17.45 12.69
CA LEU A 81 -4.35 18.67 12.34
C LEU A 81 -3.56 19.56 11.37
N ALA A 82 -2.25 19.70 11.58
CA ALA A 82 -1.36 20.44 10.67
C ALA A 82 -1.34 19.79 9.28
N MET A 83 -1.19 18.46 9.20
CA MET A 83 -1.23 17.74 7.92
C MET A 83 -2.59 17.86 7.23
N GLN A 84 -3.69 17.79 7.98
CA GLN A 84 -5.04 17.97 7.40
C GLN A 84 -5.22 19.39 6.85
N LYS A 85 -4.73 20.40 7.55
CA LYS A 85 -4.75 21.79 7.10
C LYS A 85 -3.92 21.98 5.83
N GLU A 86 -2.69 21.48 5.82
CA GLU A 86 -1.81 21.55 4.64
C GLU A 86 -2.43 20.86 3.43
N LEU A 87 -3.07 19.69 3.62
CA LEU A 87 -3.80 19.01 2.55
C LEU A 87 -5.00 19.82 2.04
N ALA A 88 -5.72 20.52 2.93
CA ALA A 88 -6.82 21.39 2.52
C ALA A 88 -6.30 22.59 1.71
N ASP A 89 -5.23 23.25 2.20
CA ASP A 89 -4.61 24.40 1.54
C ASP A 89 -4.05 24.02 0.17
N LEU A 90 -3.36 22.87 0.06
CA LEU A 90 -2.85 22.34 -1.20
C LEU A 90 -3.97 22.02 -2.19
N ARG A 91 -5.05 21.39 -1.73
CA ARG A 91 -6.22 21.11 -2.59
C ARG A 91 -6.83 22.40 -3.12
N GLN A 92 -6.98 23.42 -2.27
CA GLN A 92 -7.50 24.71 -2.69
C GLN A 92 -6.58 25.40 -3.70
N ALA A 93 -5.27 25.39 -3.48
CA ALA A 93 -4.29 25.96 -4.41
C ALA A 93 -4.33 25.25 -5.79
N VAL A 94 -4.46 23.92 -5.80
CA VAL A 94 -4.61 23.15 -7.04
C VAL A 94 -5.89 23.51 -7.78
N THR A 95 -7.02 23.64 -7.08
CA THR A 95 -8.30 24.04 -7.71
C THR A 95 -8.17 25.41 -8.37
N LEU A 96 -7.67 26.42 -7.64
CA LEU A 96 -7.48 27.77 -8.19
C LEU A 96 -6.52 27.78 -9.39
N MET A 97 -5.44 26.99 -9.34
CA MET A 97 -4.51 26.88 -10.45
C MET A 97 -5.13 26.21 -11.68
N LEU A 98 -6.00 25.21 -11.48
CA LEU A 98 -6.72 24.58 -12.58
C LEU A 98 -7.72 25.54 -13.22
N GLU A 99 -8.47 26.29 -12.41
CA GLU A 99 -9.42 27.31 -12.90
C GLU A 99 -8.72 28.43 -13.67
N ASP A 100 -7.57 28.92 -13.19
CA ASP A 100 -6.76 29.93 -13.90
C ASP A 100 -6.22 29.36 -15.22
N LYS A 101 -5.75 28.09 -15.23
CA LYS A 101 -5.27 27.44 -16.45
C LYS A 101 -6.38 27.26 -17.48
N THR A 102 -7.57 26.82 -17.07
CA THR A 102 -8.70 26.65 -17.99
C THR A 102 -9.15 27.99 -18.55
N SER A 103 -9.25 29.03 -17.72
CA SER A 103 -9.64 30.38 -18.14
C SER A 103 -8.67 30.93 -19.19
N ARG A 104 -7.36 30.83 -18.93
CA ARG A 104 -6.32 31.26 -19.89
C ARG A 104 -6.33 30.46 -21.17
N GLU A 105 -6.61 29.17 -21.10
CA GLU A 105 -6.70 28.33 -22.30
C GLU A 105 -7.92 28.71 -23.14
N GLU A 106 -9.05 29.01 -22.51
CA GLU A 106 -10.27 29.50 -23.19
C GLU A 106 -10.04 30.85 -23.87
N GLU A 107 -9.43 31.81 -23.17
CA GLU A 107 -9.07 33.11 -23.76
C GLU A 107 -8.15 32.96 -24.98
N ARG A 108 -7.14 32.08 -24.88
CA ARG A 108 -6.25 31.78 -26.00
C ARG A 108 -6.99 31.16 -27.17
N ARG A 109 -7.91 30.22 -26.92
CA ARG A 109 -8.74 29.60 -27.96
C ARG A 109 -9.63 30.64 -28.65
N GLN A 110 -10.27 31.52 -27.87
CA GLN A 110 -11.09 32.61 -28.41
C GLN A 110 -10.27 33.55 -29.31
N HIS A 111 -9.09 33.98 -28.82
CA HIS A 111 -8.21 34.83 -29.59
C HIS A 111 -7.68 34.15 -30.87
N ASP A 112 -7.34 32.85 -30.80
CA ASP A 112 -6.92 32.10 -31.97
C ASP A 112 -8.06 31.97 -33.00
N ASP A 113 -9.30 31.78 -32.57
CA ASP A 113 -10.46 31.73 -33.45
C ASP A 113 -10.79 33.09 -34.07
N GLU A 114 -10.65 34.19 -33.33
CA GLU A 114 -10.75 35.55 -33.88
C GLU A 114 -9.67 35.80 -34.92
N ARG A 115 -8.41 35.46 -34.62
CA ARG A 115 -7.30 35.59 -35.58
C ARG A 115 -7.54 34.76 -36.83
N ARG A 116 -8.07 33.54 -36.70
CA ARG A 116 -8.42 32.69 -37.86
C ARG A 116 -9.49 33.34 -38.72
N LYS A 117 -10.54 33.91 -38.12
CA LYS A 117 -11.60 34.61 -38.86
C LYS A 117 -11.06 35.83 -39.59
N LEU A 118 -10.25 36.65 -38.92
CA LEU A 118 -9.62 37.83 -39.53
C LEU A 118 -8.68 37.42 -40.67
N GLN A 119 -7.88 36.37 -40.48
CA GLN A 119 -7.00 35.86 -41.52
C GLN A 119 -7.79 35.38 -42.74
N ALA A 120 -8.89 34.65 -42.54
CA ALA A 120 -9.75 34.21 -43.63
C ALA A 120 -10.36 35.39 -44.41
N GLU A 121 -10.73 36.48 -43.73
CA GLU A 121 -11.24 37.68 -44.38
C GLU A 121 -10.13 38.43 -45.15
N VAL A 122 -8.93 38.52 -44.59
CA VAL A 122 -7.75 39.07 -45.30
C VAL A 122 -7.45 38.25 -46.55
N ASP A 123 -7.44 36.93 -46.46
CA ASP A 123 -7.18 36.03 -47.59
C ASP A 123 -8.29 36.17 -48.66
N ARG A 124 -9.55 36.31 -48.24
CA ARG A 124 -10.66 36.60 -49.14
C ARG A 124 -10.49 37.94 -49.86
N LEU A 125 -10.25 39.03 -49.12
CA LEU A 125 -10.09 40.36 -49.72
C LEU A 125 -8.89 40.44 -50.66
N THR A 126 -7.77 39.79 -50.29
CA THR A 126 -6.57 39.74 -51.15
C THR A 126 -6.85 38.97 -52.45
N THR A 127 -7.59 37.86 -52.40
CA THR A 127 -8.00 37.15 -53.63
C THR A 127 -8.96 37.98 -54.49
N GLU A 128 -9.93 38.68 -53.91
CA GLU A 128 -10.84 39.58 -54.64
C GLU A 128 -10.09 40.74 -55.31
N LEU A 129 -9.15 41.38 -54.60
CA LEU A 129 -8.29 42.44 -55.15
C LEU A 129 -7.43 41.91 -56.30
N THR A 130 -6.85 40.73 -56.15
CA THR A 130 -6.02 40.10 -57.18
C THR A 130 -6.82 39.74 -58.42
N GLN A 131 -8.06 39.24 -58.25
CA GLN A 131 -8.97 39.00 -59.37
C GLN A 131 -9.39 40.30 -60.08
N LYS A 132 -9.74 41.35 -59.33
CA LYS A 132 -10.06 42.67 -59.91
C LYS A 132 -8.89 43.23 -60.71
N LYS A 133 -7.67 43.14 -60.17
CA LYS A 133 -6.44 43.51 -60.90
C LYS A 133 -6.32 42.68 -62.17
N LYS A 134 -6.42 41.35 -62.10
CA LYS A 134 -6.32 40.50 -63.30
C LYS A 134 -7.37 40.86 -64.38
N ARG A 135 -8.63 41.10 -63.99
CA ARG A 135 -9.72 41.52 -64.89
C ARG A 135 -9.49 42.91 -65.49
N PHE A 136 -9.00 43.85 -64.67
CA PHE A 136 -8.68 45.21 -65.11
C PHE A 136 -7.58 45.21 -66.18
N TRP A 137 -6.51 44.44 -65.97
CA TRP A 137 -5.42 44.35 -66.93
C TRP A 137 -5.80 43.58 -68.20
N SER A 138 -6.66 42.55 -68.12
CA SER A 138 -7.14 41.85 -69.33
C SER A 138 -8.06 42.68 -70.22
N GLY A 139 -8.79 43.65 -69.66
CA GLY A 139 -9.66 44.55 -70.44
C GLY A 139 -8.91 45.72 -71.08
N TRP A 140 -7.65 45.95 -70.71
CA TRP A 140 -6.84 47.07 -71.23
C TRP A 140 -5.83 46.63 -72.30
N PHE A 141 -5.58 45.33 -72.40
CA PHE A 141 -4.69 44.71 -73.40
C PHE A 141 -5.45 43.89 -74.47
N SER A 142 -6.78 44.04 -74.54
CA SER A 142 -7.64 43.48 -75.60
C SER A 142 -8.36 44.59 -76.34
#